data_AF-A0A838Z9U7-F1
#
_entry.id   AF-A0A838Z9U7-F1
#
_cell.length_a   1.000
_cell.length_b   1.000
_cell.length_c   1.000
_cell.angle_alpha   90.00
_cell.angle_beta   90.00
_cell.angle_gamma   90.00
#
_symmetry.space_group_name_H-M   'P 1'
#
loop_
_entity.id
_entity.type
_entity.pdbx_description
1 polymer ?
#
loop_
_entity_poly.entity_id
_entity_poly.type
_entity_poly.pdbx_seq_one_letter_code
_entity_poly.pdbx_strand_id
1 'polypeptide(L)'
;MVRNKIPECFVYEIIDGKPIYYSGYKDAIKYNLNVEAIKGSSTLQSGLVVFILATIYPSYDTKKYRILTNKLSMQLDSKNILSGDIVIFYKQELTADKINNQYPDVPPKYVIEIDTNADLGESSFIEYLTRKT
;
A
#
# COMPACT_ATOMS: atom_id res chain seq x y z
N MET A 1 -21.02 -13.41 23.39
CA MET A 1 -20.93 -13.13 21.94
C MET A 1 -19.48 -13.30 21.52
N VAL A 2 -19.16 -14.24 20.64
CA VAL A 2 -17.83 -14.29 20.04
C VAL A 2 -17.73 -13.06 19.14
N ARG A 3 -16.83 -12.12 19.46
CA ARG A 3 -16.46 -11.08 18.49
C ARG A 3 -15.82 -11.81 17.31
N ASN A 4 -16.56 -12.00 16.23
CA ASN A 4 -16.01 -12.62 15.03
C ASN A 4 -14.85 -11.73 14.56
N LYS A 5 -13.63 -12.25 14.64
CA LYS A 5 -12.43 -11.58 14.14
C LYS A 5 -12.63 -11.35 12.65
N ILE A 6 -12.47 -10.11 12.19
CA ILE A 6 -12.52 -9.79 10.76
C ILE A 6 -11.40 -10.59 10.07
N PRO A 7 -11.69 -11.32 8.98
CA PRO A 7 -10.68 -12.11 8.28
C PRO A 7 -9.51 -11.24 7.82
N GLU A 8 -8.29 -11.76 7.96
CA GLU A 8 -7.05 -11.03 7.63
C GLU A 8 -6.96 -10.64 6.15
N CYS A 9 -7.68 -11.34 5.27
CA CYS A 9 -7.76 -10.96 3.86
C CYS A 9 -8.34 -9.55 3.66
N PHE A 10 -9.13 -9.01 4.58
CA PHE A 10 -9.69 -7.66 4.50
C PHE A 10 -8.78 -6.56 5.06
N VAL A 11 -7.63 -6.91 5.64
CA VAL A 11 -6.66 -5.93 6.13
C VAL A 11 -6.00 -5.25 4.94
N TYR A 12 -6.09 -3.93 4.91
CA TYR A 12 -5.44 -3.05 3.95
C TYR A 12 -3.99 -2.75 4.38
N GLU A 13 -3.82 -2.29 5.62
CA GLU A 13 -2.53 -1.97 6.22
C GLU A 13 -2.54 -2.26 7.72
N ILE A 14 -1.36 -2.33 8.33
CA ILE A 14 -1.22 -2.39 9.79
C ILE A 14 -0.33 -1.23 10.22
N ILE A 15 -0.86 -0.37 11.09
CA ILE A 15 -0.14 0.78 11.65
C ILE A 15 -0.20 0.67 13.18
N ASP A 16 0.96 0.69 13.85
CA ASP A 16 1.08 0.50 15.30
C ASP A 16 0.46 -0.80 15.83
N GLY A 17 0.46 -1.87 15.01
CA GLY A 17 -0.19 -3.13 15.32
C GLY A 17 -1.72 -3.10 15.23
N LYS A 18 -2.30 -2.00 14.73
CA LYS A 18 -3.75 -1.87 14.50
C LYS A 18 -4.06 -2.03 13.01
N PRO A 19 -4.95 -2.95 12.62
CA PRO A 19 -5.34 -3.12 11.23
C PRO A 19 -6.21 -1.96 10.77
N ILE A 20 -5.93 -1.46 9.57
CA ILE A 20 -6.81 -0.65 8.74
C ILE A 20 -7.38 -1.59 7.67
N TYR A 21 -8.67 -1.48 7.38
CA TYR A 21 -9.36 -2.39 6.45
C TYR A 21 -9.65 -1.69 5.11
N TYR A 22 -9.82 -2.47 4.05
CA TYR A 22 -10.26 -1.95 2.75
C TYR A 22 -11.65 -1.31 2.87
N SER A 23 -11.88 -0.18 2.20
CA SER A 23 -13.24 0.36 2.06
C SER A 23 -14.18 -0.68 1.45
N GLY A 24 -15.40 -0.75 2.01
CA GLY A 24 -16.41 -1.74 1.64
C GLY A 24 -16.27 -3.12 2.29
N TYR A 25 -15.29 -3.36 3.18
CA TYR A 25 -15.12 -4.68 3.84
C TYR A 25 -16.38 -5.12 4.61
N LYS A 26 -17.11 -4.19 5.24
CA LYS A 26 -18.34 -4.49 5.98
C LYS A 26 -19.41 -5.05 5.07
N ASP A 27 -19.59 -4.44 3.90
CA ASP A 27 -20.54 -4.90 2.89
C ASP A 27 -20.07 -6.22 2.26
N ALA A 28 -18.77 -6.37 1.99
CA ALA A 28 -18.22 -7.62 1.49
C ALA A 28 -18.46 -8.79 2.45
N ILE A 29 -18.31 -8.58 3.76
CA ILE A 29 -18.65 -9.58 4.78
C ILE A 29 -20.16 -9.83 4.80
N LYS A 30 -20.98 -8.77 4.81
CA LYS A 30 -22.44 -8.86 4.88
C LYS A 30 -23.05 -9.63 3.71
N TYR A 31 -22.55 -9.40 2.50
CA TYR A 31 -23.07 -10.01 1.27
C TYR A 31 -22.22 -11.18 0.77
N ASN A 32 -21.25 -11.65 1.56
CA ASN A 32 -20.35 -12.76 1.22
C ASN A 32 -19.65 -12.56 -0.13
N LEU A 33 -19.16 -11.34 -0.40
CA LEU A 33 -18.41 -11.01 -1.60
C LEU A 33 -16.97 -11.51 -1.49
N ASN A 34 -16.38 -11.85 -2.63
CA ASN A 34 -14.95 -12.12 -2.71
C ASN A 34 -14.17 -10.82 -2.38
N VAL A 35 -13.11 -10.94 -1.58
CA VAL A 35 -12.22 -9.84 -1.22
C VAL A 35 -11.61 -9.13 -2.44
N GLU A 36 -11.42 -9.84 -3.54
CA GLU A 36 -10.96 -9.26 -4.81
C GLU A 36 -11.91 -8.18 -5.35
N ALA A 37 -13.20 -8.21 -4.99
CA ALA A 37 -14.18 -7.20 -5.37
C ALA A 37 -13.89 -5.82 -4.76
N ILE A 38 -13.09 -5.74 -3.69
CA ILE A 38 -12.78 -4.48 -2.99
C ILE A 38 -11.27 -4.16 -2.95
N LYS A 39 -10.40 -5.13 -3.27
CA LYS A 39 -8.94 -4.96 -3.30
C LYS A 39 -8.41 -4.26 -4.56
N GLY A 40 -9.15 -4.36 -5.66
CA GLY A 40 -8.75 -3.81 -6.94
C GLY A 40 -8.49 -2.31 -6.92
N SER A 41 -7.59 -1.85 -7.80
CA SER A 41 -7.39 -0.42 -8.04
C SER A 41 -8.50 0.14 -8.92
N SER A 42 -8.96 1.35 -8.62
CA SER A 42 -9.93 2.06 -9.47
C SER A 42 -9.27 2.57 -10.75
N THR A 43 -10.07 2.92 -11.77
CA THR A 43 -9.57 3.57 -12.98
C THR A 43 -8.93 4.93 -12.67
N LEU A 44 -9.46 5.66 -11.68
CA LEU A 44 -8.88 6.91 -11.21
C LEU A 44 -7.50 6.69 -10.57
N GLN A 45 -7.39 5.75 -9.61
CA GLN A 45 -6.11 5.43 -8.96
C GLN A 45 -5.08 4.99 -9.99
N SER A 46 -5.45 4.10 -10.91
CA SER A 46 -4.56 3.58 -11.95
C SER A 46 -4.13 4.69 -12.92
N GLY A 47 -5.04 5.58 -13.31
CA GLY A 47 -4.73 6.73 -14.16
C GLY A 47 -3.77 7.71 -13.50
N LEU A 48 -3.92 7.96 -12.20
CA LEU A 48 -3.00 8.79 -11.42
C LEU A 48 -1.61 8.17 -11.30
N VAL A 49 -1.52 6.85 -11.05
CA VAL A 49 -0.22 6.14 -11.06
C VAL A 49 0.50 6.34 -12.40
N VAL A 50 -0.22 6.12 -13.52
CA VAL A 50 0.34 6.28 -14.87
C VAL A 50 0.80 7.72 -15.10
N PHE A 51 -0.01 8.71 -14.74
CA PHE A 51 0.32 10.12 -14.88
C PHE A 51 1.58 10.51 -14.10
N ILE A 52 1.69 10.07 -12.85
CA ILE A 52 2.85 10.35 -11.99
C ILE A 52 4.10 9.67 -12.56
N LEU A 53 4.02 8.39 -12.94
CA LEU A 53 5.15 7.68 -13.53
C LEU A 53 5.60 8.30 -14.86
N ALA A 54 4.67 8.73 -15.71
CA ALA A 54 4.98 9.43 -16.96
C ALA A 54 5.70 10.77 -16.72
N THR A 55 5.47 11.40 -15.56
CA THR A 55 6.15 12.63 -15.15
C THR A 55 7.56 12.35 -14.58
N ILE A 56 7.73 11.28 -13.81
CA ILE A 56 8.99 10.94 -13.14
C ILE A 56 9.99 10.27 -14.10
N TYR A 57 9.52 9.32 -14.93
CA TYR A 57 10.39 8.50 -15.76
C TYR A 57 11.31 9.26 -16.73
N PRO A 58 10.91 10.40 -17.32
CA PRO A 58 11.79 11.16 -18.19
C PRO A 58 13.02 11.77 -17.50
N SER A 59 12.99 11.96 -16.18
CA SER A 59 13.97 12.79 -15.47
C SER A 59 14.72 12.09 -14.33
N TYR A 60 14.25 10.92 -13.86
CA TYR A 60 14.90 10.23 -12.76
C TYR A 60 16.25 9.59 -13.16
N ASP A 61 17.18 9.56 -12.21
CA ASP A 61 18.47 8.88 -12.40
C ASP A 61 18.30 7.36 -12.31
N THR A 62 18.24 6.70 -13.46
CA THR A 62 18.07 5.23 -13.60
C THR A 62 19.27 4.41 -13.11
N LYS A 63 20.43 5.05 -12.93
CA LYS A 63 21.63 4.42 -12.35
C LYS A 63 21.55 4.43 -10.82
N LYS A 64 20.96 5.49 -10.25
CA LYS A 64 20.86 5.68 -8.81
C LYS A 64 19.61 5.08 -8.19
N TYR A 65 18.48 5.09 -8.90
CA TYR A 65 17.19 4.72 -8.35
C TYR A 65 16.53 3.55 -9.08
N ARG A 66 15.69 2.83 -8.35
CA ARG A 66 14.78 1.80 -8.86
C ARG A 66 13.37 2.14 -8.40
N ILE A 67 12.42 2.12 -9.32
CA ILE A 67 11.01 2.39 -9.05
C ILE A 67 10.23 1.08 -9.16
N LEU A 68 9.44 0.77 -8.14
CA LEU A 68 8.44 -0.31 -8.13
C LEU A 68 7.05 0.32 -7.96
N THR A 69 6.02 -0.35 -8.45
CA THR A 69 4.62 0.10 -8.38
C THR A 69 3.70 -1.10 -8.09
N ASN A 70 2.39 -0.93 -8.23
CA ASN A 70 1.36 -1.95 -7.99
C ASN A 70 1.14 -2.28 -6.50
N LYS A 71 1.01 -1.24 -5.66
CA LYS A 71 0.72 -1.37 -4.22
C LYS A 71 1.72 -2.29 -3.51
N LEU A 72 3.01 -1.98 -3.63
CA LEU A 72 4.08 -2.78 -3.04
C LEU A 72 3.96 -2.76 -1.52
N SER A 73 3.58 -3.90 -0.94
CA SER A 73 3.57 -4.09 0.51
C SER A 73 5.00 -4.23 1.04
N MET A 74 5.23 -3.59 2.18
CA MET A 74 6.52 -3.51 2.86
C MET A 74 6.29 -3.74 4.35
N GLN A 75 7.07 -4.64 4.94
CA GLN A 75 7.09 -4.84 6.37
C GLN A 75 8.20 -3.98 6.97
N LEU A 76 7.84 -2.85 7.57
CA LEU A 76 8.80 -1.92 8.16
C LEU A 76 9.30 -2.42 9.53
N ASP A 77 8.41 -3.05 10.30
CA ASP A 77 8.73 -3.75 11.54
C ASP A 77 7.64 -4.79 11.88
N SER A 78 7.66 -5.34 13.10
CA SER A 78 6.67 -6.34 13.55
C SER A 78 5.25 -5.81 13.74
N LYS A 79 5.07 -4.49 13.73
CA LYS A 79 3.81 -3.77 13.96
C LYS A 79 3.36 -2.96 12.75
N ASN A 80 4.20 -2.80 11.73
CA ASN A 80 3.95 -1.92 10.59
C ASN A 80 4.10 -2.68 9.26
N ILE A 81 2.97 -2.87 8.59
CA ILE A 81 2.89 -3.37 7.22
C ILE A 81 2.13 -2.32 6.41
N LEU A 82 2.87 -1.60 5.57
CA LEU A 82 2.38 -0.49 4.75
C LEU A 82 2.53 -0.85 3.27
N SER A 83 1.69 -0.29 2.41
CA SER A 83 1.75 -0.59 0.97
C SER A 83 1.76 0.68 0.14
N GLY A 84 2.79 0.83 -0.70
CA GLY A 84 2.99 2.01 -1.55
C GLY A 84 2.51 1.83 -3.00
N ASP A 85 1.74 2.77 -3.54
CA ASP A 85 1.35 2.77 -4.96
C ASP A 85 2.56 2.95 -5.91
N ILE A 86 3.49 3.84 -5.57
CA ILE A 86 4.79 4.01 -6.24
C ILE A 86 5.88 4.11 -5.17
N VAL A 87 6.86 3.21 -5.25
CA VAL A 87 7.94 3.10 -4.26
C VAL A 87 9.29 3.24 -4.95
N ILE A 88 10.13 4.13 -4.45
CA ILE A 88 11.43 4.45 -5.04
C ILE A 88 12.52 4.04 -4.05
N PHE A 89 13.46 3.22 -4.50
CA PHE A 89 14.60 2.75 -3.72
C PHE A 89 15.90 3.29 -4.30
N TYR A 90 16.94 3.38 -3.46
CA TYR A 90 18.29 3.40 -4.00
C TYR A 90 18.60 2.05 -4.66
N LYS A 91 19.11 2.08 -5.89
CA LYS A 91 19.41 0.89 -6.67
C LYS A 91 20.52 0.03 -6.05
N GLN A 92 21.41 0.65 -5.28
CA GLN A 92 22.48 -0.03 -4.53
C GLN A 92 21.95 -0.78 -3.30
N GLU A 93 20.77 -0.41 -2.78
CA GLU A 93 20.13 -1.09 -1.65
C GLU A 93 19.18 -2.17 -2.14
N LEU A 94 18.29 -1.83 -3.08
CA LEU A 94 17.43 -2.79 -3.77
C LEU A 94 18.13 -3.32 -5.03
N THR A 95 19.10 -4.21 -4.81
CA THR A 95 19.89 -4.87 -5.85
C THR A 95 19.06 -5.88 -6.66
N ALA A 96 19.63 -6.43 -7.74
CA ALA A 96 18.89 -7.35 -8.63
C ALA A 96 18.52 -8.68 -7.95
N ASP A 97 19.37 -9.21 -7.08
CA ASP A 97 19.16 -10.43 -6.29
C ASP A 97 18.03 -10.30 -5.24
N LYS A 98 17.69 -9.06 -4.85
CA LYS A 98 16.56 -8.76 -3.96
C LYS A 98 15.21 -8.65 -4.69
N ILE A 99 15.18 -8.81 -6.01
CA ILE A 99 13.93 -8.87 -6.78
C ILE A 99 13.47 -10.33 -6.84
N ASN A 100 12.56 -10.68 -5.94
CA ASN A 100 12.04 -12.04 -5.77
C ASN A 100 10.59 -12.02 -5.24
N ASN A 101 10.06 -13.17 -4.81
CA ASN A 101 8.67 -13.31 -4.37
C ASN A 101 8.43 -12.92 -2.90
N GLN A 102 9.30 -12.12 -2.29
CA GLN A 102 9.20 -11.64 -0.90
C GLN A 102 9.01 -10.13 -0.86
N TYR A 103 8.58 -9.61 0.30
CA TYR A 103 8.60 -8.17 0.55
C TYR A 103 10.04 -7.64 0.56
N PRO A 104 10.27 -6.39 0.13
CA PRO A 104 11.58 -5.78 0.23
C PRO A 104 12.02 -5.70 1.70
N ASP A 105 13.26 -6.08 1.96
CA ASP A 105 13.92 -6.03 3.27
C ASP A 105 14.82 -4.78 3.43
N VAL A 106 14.71 -3.84 2.50
CA VAL A 106 15.44 -2.57 2.48
C VAL A 106 14.47 -1.40 2.54
N PRO A 107 14.84 -0.29 3.19
CA PRO A 107 13.94 0.85 3.31
C PRO A 107 13.73 1.52 1.94
N PRO A 108 12.51 1.97 1.63
CA PRO A 108 12.28 2.83 0.49
C PRO A 108 12.91 4.21 0.73
N LYS A 109 13.38 4.85 -0.34
CA LYS A 109 13.82 6.23 -0.32
C LYS A 109 12.64 7.21 -0.39
N TYR A 110 11.65 6.90 -1.22
CA TYR A 110 10.41 7.65 -1.34
C TYR A 110 9.23 6.69 -1.52
N VAL A 111 8.07 7.08 -1.00
CA VAL A 111 6.79 6.39 -1.17
C VAL A 111 5.78 7.43 -1.62
N ILE A 112 5.00 7.12 -2.66
CA ILE A 112 3.87 7.94 -3.13
C ILE A 112 2.63 7.07 -3.03
N GLU A 113 1.61 7.59 -2.34
CA GLU A 113 0.33 6.94 -2.12
C GLU A 113 -0.81 7.68 -2.79
N ILE A 114 -1.73 6.93 -3.39
CA ILE A 114 -2.97 7.45 -3.98
C ILE A 114 -4.14 6.78 -3.23
N ASP A 115 -4.41 7.31 -2.04
CA ASP A 115 -5.45 6.78 -1.16
C ASP A 115 -6.85 7.23 -1.61
N THR A 116 -7.48 6.43 -2.47
CA THR A 116 -8.91 6.60 -2.82
C THR A 116 -9.83 5.62 -2.08
N ASN A 117 -9.28 4.60 -1.41
CA ASN A 117 -10.02 3.40 -0.98
C ASN A 117 -9.83 3.01 0.50
N ALA A 118 -9.14 3.80 1.33
CA ALA A 118 -8.99 3.47 2.76
C ALA A 118 -10.30 3.71 3.52
N ASP A 119 -10.76 2.74 4.33
CA ASP A 119 -11.82 2.99 5.31
C ASP A 119 -11.20 3.63 6.55
N LEU A 120 -11.28 4.95 6.65
CA LEU A 120 -10.78 5.68 7.81
C LEU A 120 -11.70 5.57 9.04
N GLY A 121 -12.90 4.98 8.89
CA GLY A 121 -13.87 4.87 9.97
C GLY A 121 -14.20 6.23 10.60
N GLU A 122 -13.92 6.36 11.89
CA GLU A 122 -14.09 7.60 12.66
C GLU A 122 -12.82 8.47 12.74
N SER A 123 -11.67 7.97 12.28
CA SER A 123 -10.42 8.74 12.26
C SER A 123 -10.42 9.76 11.15
N SER A 124 -9.83 10.93 11.41
CA SER A 124 -9.68 11.95 10.37
C SER A 124 -8.58 11.55 9.36
N PHE A 125 -8.70 12.04 8.11
CA PHE A 125 -7.63 11.88 7.11
C PHE A 125 -6.28 12.41 7.62
N ILE A 126 -6.28 13.51 8.38
CA ILE A 126 -5.06 14.08 8.96
C ILE A 126 -4.45 13.15 10.01
N GLU A 127 -5.27 12.51 10.84
CA GLU A 127 -4.78 11.53 11.82
C GLU A 127 -4.17 10.32 11.13
N TYR A 128 -4.83 9.78 10.10
CA TYR A 128 -4.28 8.70 9.29
C TYR A 128 -2.94 9.09 8.65
N LEU A 129 -2.88 10.26 8.02
CA LEU A 129 -1.66 10.78 7.40
C LEU A 129 -0.52 10.90 8.42
N THR A 130 -0.81 11.48 9.58
CA THR A 130 0.18 11.69 10.65
C THR A 130 0.73 10.38 11.21
N ARG A 131 -0.08 9.31 11.23
CA ARG A 131 0.37 7.99 11.70
C ARG A 131 1.21 7.25 10.67
N LYS A 132 1.06 7.59 9.38
CA LYS A 132 1.76 6.92 8.26
C LYS A 132 3.13 7.55 7.96
N THR A 133 3.36 8.81 8.38
CA THR A 133 4.59 9.59 8.12
C THR A 133 5.42 9.84 9.37
#